data_AF-A0A968VT50-F1
#
_entry.id   AF-A0A968VT50-F1
#
_cell.length_a   1.000
_cell.length_b   1.000
_cell.length_c   1.000
_cell.angle_alpha   90.00
_cell.angle_beta   90.00
_cell.angle_gamma   90.00
#
_symmetry.space_group_name_H-M   'P 1'
#
loop_
_entity.id
_entity.type
_entity.pdbx_description
1 polymer ?
#
loop_
_entity_poly.entity_id
_entity_poly.type
_entity_poly.pdbx_seq_one_letter_code
_entity_poly.pdbx_strand_id
1 'polypeptide(L)'
;MRIRQRYDHWIPRLLRVEAIVLYPYMLFSSKQGAVDARTLRHEWQHVHQINFVGVWRFYLSYILFYIAFRVAGESDYIAYSRIPWEEEARAAE
;
A
#
# COMPACT_ATOMS: atom_id res chain seq x y z
N MET A 1 8.64 0.47 15.57
CA MET A 1 9.27 -0.69 14.89
C MET A 1 10.09 -0.19 13.70
N ARG A 2 11.18 -0.86 13.29
CA ARG A 2 12.08 -0.37 12.23
C ARG A 2 11.68 -0.92 10.86
N ILE A 3 11.14 -0.07 9.99
CA ILE A 3 10.85 -0.42 8.59
C ILE A 3 12.14 -0.51 7.78
N ARG A 4 12.18 -1.46 6.84
CA ARG A 4 13.30 -1.67 5.92
C ARG A 4 12.87 -1.32 4.50
N GLN A 5 13.46 -0.27 3.93
CA GLN A 5 13.22 0.12 2.54
C GLN A 5 14.12 -0.72 1.61
N ARG A 6 13.54 -1.24 0.52
CA ARG A 6 14.25 -1.96 -0.53
C ARG A 6 13.87 -1.36 -1.88
N TYR A 7 14.87 -1.02 -2.66
CA TYR A 7 14.71 -0.39 -3.98
C TYR A 7 15.05 -1.37 -5.10
N ASP A 8 14.63 -1.06 -6.32
CA ASP A 8 14.81 -1.91 -7.51
C ASP A 8 14.32 -3.35 -7.29
N HIS A 9 13.23 -3.51 -6.53
CA HIS A 9 12.74 -4.81 -6.14
C HIS A 9 11.87 -5.42 -7.25
N TRP A 10 11.90 -6.75 -7.37
CA TRP A 10 11.15 -7.45 -8.43
C TRP A 10 9.66 -7.62 -8.10
N ILE A 11 9.29 -7.71 -6.81
CA ILE A 11 7.88 -7.85 -6.37
C ILE A 11 6.98 -6.70 -6.86
N PRO A 12 7.29 -5.40 -6.61
CA PRO A 12 6.45 -4.32 -7.11
C PRO A 12 6.39 -4.30 -8.65
N ARG A 13 7.49 -4.64 -9.32
CA ARG A 13 7.54 -4.77 -10.78
C ARG A 13 6.61 -5.87 -11.31
N LEU A 14 6.58 -7.02 -10.63
CA LEU A 14 5.68 -8.13 -10.98
C LEU A 14 4.20 -7.71 -10.84
N LEU A 15 3.88 -6.93 -9.81
CA LEU A 15 2.53 -6.41 -9.55
C LEU A 15 2.20 -5.16 -10.37
N ARG A 16 3.15 -4.63 -11.15
CA ARG A 16 3.01 -3.38 -11.93
C ARG A 16 2.64 -2.16 -11.07
N VAL A 17 3.18 -2.09 -9.85
CA VAL A 17 3.03 -0.96 -8.93
C VAL A 17 4.38 -0.29 -8.66
N GLU A 18 4.36 0.99 -8.29
CA GLU A 18 5.57 1.75 -7.98
C GLU A 18 6.17 1.37 -6.63
N ALA A 19 5.32 1.12 -5.65
CA ALA A 19 5.71 0.69 -4.32
C ALA A 19 4.64 -0.19 -3.66
N ILE A 20 5.03 -0.88 -2.58
CA ILE A 20 4.12 -1.64 -1.72
C ILE A 20 4.73 -1.82 -0.32
N VAL A 21 3.89 -1.69 0.71
CA VAL A 21 4.23 -2.08 2.08
C VAL A 21 3.90 -3.55 2.32
N LEU A 22 4.96 -4.36 2.44
CA LEU A 22 4.91 -5.73 2.94
C LEU A 22 5.64 -5.80 4.27
N TYR A 23 4.94 -5.47 5.35
CA TYR A 23 5.51 -5.26 6.66
C TYR A 23 6.46 -6.40 7.07
N PRO A 24 7.69 -6.12 7.57
CA PRO A 24 8.26 -4.81 7.93
C PRO A 24 9.03 -4.12 6.79
N TYR A 25 8.72 -4.44 5.53
CA TYR A 25 9.40 -3.92 4.35
C TYR A 25 8.54 -2.93 3.57
N MET A 26 9.22 -1.94 2.99
CA MET A 26 8.68 -1.04 1.99
C MET A 26 9.47 -1.30 0.71
N LEU A 27 8.81 -1.83 -0.32
CA LEU A 27 9.46 -2.29 -1.54
C LEU A 27 9.12 -1.31 -2.67
N PHE A 28 10.14 -0.84 -3.36
CA PHE A 28 10.00 0.06 -4.51
C PHE A 28 10.45 -0.65 -5.79
N SER A 29 9.73 -0.43 -6.90
CA SER A 29 10.16 -0.90 -8.23
C SER A 29 11.34 -0.08 -8.76
N SER A 30 11.43 1.19 -8.37
CA SER A 30 12.46 2.15 -8.81
C SER A 30 13.69 2.16 -7.91
N LYS A 31 14.79 2.72 -8.42
CA LYS A 31 16.01 3.02 -7.64
C LYS A 31 15.73 4.13 -6.62
N GLN A 32 16.49 4.17 -5.52
CA GLN A 32 16.28 5.11 -4.41
C GLN A 32 16.13 6.58 -4.82
N GLY A 33 16.97 7.09 -5.73
CA GLY A 33 16.90 8.47 -6.20
C GLY A 33 15.79 8.77 -7.23
N ALA A 34 15.06 7.75 -7.66
CA ALA A 34 13.98 7.84 -8.65
C ALA A 34 12.59 7.62 -8.03
N VAL A 35 12.51 7.34 -6.73
CA VAL A 35 11.24 7.28 -6.01
C VAL A 35 10.78 8.71 -5.75
N ASP A 36 9.60 9.06 -6.23
CA ASP A 36 9.04 10.37 -5.99
C ASP A 36 8.58 10.52 -4.52
N ALA A 37 8.52 11.78 -4.06
CA ALA A 37 8.18 12.07 -2.67
C ALA A 37 6.72 11.75 -2.31
N ARG A 38 5.82 11.72 -3.29
CA ARG A 38 4.39 11.42 -3.11
C ARG A 38 4.20 9.93 -2.83
N THR A 39 4.78 9.06 -3.66
CA THR A 39 4.84 7.61 -3.44
C THR A 39 5.49 7.29 -2.10
N LEU A 40 6.59 7.95 -1.75
CA LEU A 40 7.20 7.75 -0.44
C LEU A 40 6.26 8.13 0.72
N ARG A 41 5.53 9.24 0.63
CA ARG A 41 4.54 9.65 1.66
C ARG A 41 3.38 8.66 1.76
N HIS A 42 2.85 8.22 0.63
CA HIS A 42 1.80 7.20 0.54
C HIS A 42 2.18 5.93 1.31
N GLU A 43 3.35 5.37 1.01
CA GLU A 43 3.83 4.14 1.67
C GLU A 43 4.09 4.35 3.17
N TRP A 44 4.52 5.54 3.58
CA TRP A 44 4.65 5.88 4.99
C TRP A 44 3.30 5.95 5.71
N GLN A 45 2.23 6.37 5.03
CA GLN A 45 0.89 6.36 5.61
C GLN A 45 0.42 4.92 5.88
N HIS A 46 0.69 3.98 4.98
CA HIS A 46 0.43 2.56 5.26
C HIS A 46 1.22 2.03 6.45
N VAL A 47 2.49 2.42 6.59
CA VAL A 47 3.27 2.09 7.79
C VAL A 47 2.63 2.68 9.04
N HIS A 48 2.15 3.93 8.99
CA HIS A 48 1.46 4.56 10.11
C HIS A 48 0.18 3.81 10.49
N GLN A 49 -0.68 3.52 9.50
CA GLN A 49 -1.90 2.73 9.66
C GLN A 49 -1.60 1.36 10.28
N ILE A 50 -0.61 0.62 9.75
CA ILE A 50 -0.19 -0.68 10.28
C ILE A 50 0.28 -0.57 11.73
N ASN A 51 1.04 0.48 12.09
CA ASN A 51 1.47 0.68 13.48
C ASN A 51 0.29 1.05 14.40
N PHE A 52 -0.73 1.74 13.87
CA PHE A 52 -1.92 2.15 14.62
C PHE A 52 -2.88 0.98 14.89
N VAL A 53 -3.23 0.19 13.87
CA VAL A 53 -4.21 -0.91 14.00
C VAL A 53 -3.58 -2.30 14.22
N GLY A 54 -2.29 -2.44 13.93
CA GLY A 54 -1.57 -3.71 13.95
C GLY A 54 -1.63 -4.45 12.60
N VAL A 55 -0.54 -5.14 12.28
CA VAL A 55 -0.29 -5.83 11.00
C VAL A 55 -1.46 -6.69 10.53
N TRP A 56 -1.95 -7.58 11.40
CA TRP A 56 -3.02 -8.51 11.03
C TRP A 56 -4.35 -7.82 10.75
N ARG A 57 -4.71 -6.80 11.56
CA ARG A 57 -5.97 -6.07 11.38
C ARG A 57 -5.94 -5.23 10.11
N PHE A 58 -4.78 -4.62 9.82
CA PHE A 58 -4.58 -3.86 8.58
C PHE A 58 -4.81 -4.74 7.36
N TYR A 59 -4.05 -5.83 7.19
CA TYR A 59 -4.16 -6.68 6.00
C TYR A 59 -5.51 -7.38 5.90
N LEU A 60 -6.08 -7.84 7.03
CA LEU A 60 -7.41 -8.46 7.01
C LEU A 60 -8.49 -7.48 6.57
N SER A 61 -8.51 -6.27 7.14
CA SER A 61 -9.50 -5.26 6.73
C SER A 61 -9.31 -4.83 5.27
N TYR A 62 -8.07 -4.72 4.80
CA TYR A 62 -7.76 -4.43 3.41
C TYR A 62 -8.40 -5.45 2.45
N ILE A 63 -8.20 -6.75 2.73
CA ILE A 63 -8.78 -7.85 1.95
C ILE A 63 -10.32 -7.85 2.05
N LEU A 64 -10.88 -7.65 3.25
CA LEU A 64 -12.33 -7.66 3.46
C LEU A 64 -13.02 -6.52 2.70
N PHE A 65 -12.48 -5.30 2.74
CA PHE A 65 -13.03 -4.17 1.98
C PHE A 65 -12.94 -4.42 0.48
N TYR A 66 -11.78 -4.87 -0.01
CA TYR A 66 -11.61 -5.20 -1.42
C TYR A 66 -12.65 -6.24 -1.88
N ILE A 67 -12.78 -7.36 -1.16
CA ILE A 67 -13.76 -8.41 -1.50
C ILE A 67 -15.19 -7.85 -1.44
N ALA A 68 -15.54 -7.07 -0.42
CA ALA A 68 -16.88 -6.49 -0.30
C ALA A 68 -17.23 -5.62 -1.53
N PHE A 69 -16.30 -4.76 -1.98
CA PHE A 69 -16.49 -3.92 -3.17
C PHE A 69 -16.53 -4.72 -4.47
N ARG A 70 -15.68 -5.75 -4.61
CA ARG A 70 -15.71 -6.67 -5.75
C ARG A 70 -17.03 -7.44 -5.84
N VAL A 71 -17.56 -7.91 -4.70
CA VAL A 71 -18.86 -8.60 -4.61
C VAL A 71 -20.02 -7.65 -4.90
N ALA A 72 -19.87 -6.36 -4.56
CA ALA A 72 -20.82 -5.30 -4.93
C ALA A 72 -20.79 -4.94 -6.44
N GLY A 73 -19.91 -5.56 -7.23
CA GLY A 73 -19.85 -5.40 -8.68
C GLY A 73 -18.90 -4.30 -9.17
N GLU A 74 -18.12 -3.71 -8.28
CA GLU A 74 -17.13 -2.68 -8.67
C GLU A 74 -16.00 -3.29 -9.49
N SER A 75 -15.36 -2.50 -10.36
CA SER A 75 -14.15 -2.93 -11.09
C SER A 75 -12.95 -3.05 -10.13
N ASP A 76 -11.89 -3.73 -10.56
CA ASP A 76 -10.69 -3.94 -9.73
C ASP A 76 -10.12 -2.60 -9.22
N TYR A 77 -9.95 -1.65 -10.13
CA TYR A 77 -9.48 -0.30 -9.83
C TYR A 77 -10.39 0.44 -8.84
N ILE A 78 -11.71 0.34 -9.00
CA ILE A 78 -12.65 1.05 -8.12
C ILE A 78 -12.67 0.39 -6.74
N ALA A 79 -12.73 -0.95 -6.68
CA ALA A 79 -12.71 -1.68 -5.43
C ALA A 79 -11.43 -1.42 -4.62
N TYR A 80 -10.27 -1.37 -5.28
CA TYR A 80 -9.01 -0.95 -4.67
C TYR A 80 -9.07 0.51 -4.21
N SER A 81 -9.51 1.42 -5.09
CA SER A 81 -9.43 2.85 -4.82
C SER A 81 -10.40 3.33 -3.71
N ARG A 82 -11.43 2.55 -3.40
CA ARG A 82 -12.39 2.84 -2.33
C ARG A 82 -12.03 2.22 -0.98
N ILE A 83 -10.93 1.47 -0.87
CA ILE A 83 -10.49 0.95 0.43
C ILE A 83 -10.16 2.14 1.34
N PRO A 84 -10.72 2.24 2.55
CA PRO A 84 -10.52 3.40 3.42
C PRO A 84 -9.04 3.73 3.68
N TRP A 85 -8.20 2.69 3.78
CA TRP A 85 -6.75 2.86 3.95
C TRP A 85 -6.09 3.51 2.75
N GLU A 86 -6.54 3.20 1.54
CA GLU A 86 -6.05 3.77 0.29
C GLU A 86 -6.56 5.20 0.08
N GLU A 87 -7.80 5.49 0.48
CA GLU A 87 -8.36 6.84 0.46
C GLU A 87 -7.59 7.76 1.43
N GLU A 88 -7.34 7.29 2.66
CA GLU A 88 -6.55 8.01 3.65
C GLU A 88 -5.10 8.20 3.19
N ALA A 89 -4.47 7.17 2.61
CA ALA A 89 -3.12 7.27 2.07
C ALA A 89 -3.03 8.30 0.93
N ARG A 90 -4.00 8.30 0.01
CA ARG A 90 -4.09 9.31 -1.07
C ARG A 90 -4.39 10.71 -0.56
N ALA A 91 -5.10 10.87 0.55
CA ALA A 91 -5.35 12.17 1.16
C ALA A 91 -4.10 12.75 1.85
N ALA A 92 -3.13 11.90 2.21
CA ALA A 92 -1.88 12.28 2.85
C ALA A 92 -0.69 12.47 1.88
N GLU A 93 -0.90 12.20 0.59
CA GLU A 93 0.04 12.40 -0.51
C GLU A 93 0.36 13.87 -0.81
#